data_AF-A0A183EYG3-F1
#
_entry.id   AF-A0A183EYG3-F1
#
_cell.length_a   1.000
_cell.length_b   1.000
_cell.length_c   1.000
_cell.angle_alpha   90.00
_cell.angle_beta   90.00
_cell.angle_gamma   90.00
#
_symmetry.space_group_name_H-M   'P 1'
#
loop_
_entity.id
_entity.type
_entity.pdbx_description
1 polymer ?
#
loop_
_entity_poly.entity_id
_entity_poly.type
_entity_poly.pdbx_seq_one_letter_code
_entity_poly.pdbx_strand_id
1 'polypeptide(L)'
;MREFTALLNQVNNSFDHFRAELSALIFPVFAHLYIQLIADGHTLQAAAFSEKFARHVPSMYEEPVKSLTRITTHSQAANHHLVQALT
;
A
#
# COMPACT_ATOMS: atom_id res chain seq x y z
N MET A 1 -1.76 -5.45 8.92
CA MET A 1 -0.84 -6.46 8.31
C MET A 1 -1.52 -7.78 7.95
N ARG A 2 -2.32 -8.39 8.84
CA ARG A 2 -3.07 -9.63 8.52
C ARG A 2 -4.02 -9.43 7.34
N GLU A 3 -4.76 -8.32 7.33
CA GLU A 3 -5.70 -7.97 6.25
C GLU A 3 -5.04 -7.91 4.86
N PHE A 4 -3.89 -7.25 4.74
CA PHE A 4 -3.16 -7.18 3.46
C PHE A 4 -2.66 -8.56 2.99
N THR A 5 -2.27 -9.42 3.95
CA THR A 5 -1.88 -10.80 3.63
C THR A 5 -3.08 -11.62 3.16
N ALA A 6 -4.25 -11.43 3.79
CA ALA A 6 -5.49 -12.07 3.36
C ALA A 6 -5.89 -11.62 1.93
N LEU A 7 -5.77 -10.32 1.64
CA LEU A 7 -6.00 -9.79 0.29
C LEU A 7 -5.08 -10.44 -0.74
N LEU A 8 -3.77 -10.48 -0.50
CA LEU A 8 -2.82 -11.11 -1.41
C LEU A 8 -3.15 -12.59 -1.66
N ASN A 9 -3.50 -13.32 -0.59
CA ASN A 9 -3.90 -14.72 -0.72
C ASN A 9 -5.19 -14.87 -1.54
N GLN A 10 -6.17 -14.00 -1.33
CA GLN A 10 -7.43 -13.99 -2.09
C GLN A 10 -7.16 -13.74 -3.58
N VAL A 11 -6.36 -12.72 -3.91
CA VAL A 11 -6.00 -12.38 -5.30
C VAL A 11 -5.26 -13.54 -5.97
N ASN A 12 -4.30 -14.15 -5.28
CA ASN A 12 -3.51 -15.26 -5.81
C ASN A 12 -4.33 -16.54 -6.03
N ASN A 13 -5.34 -16.79 -5.20
CA ASN A 13 -6.22 -17.96 -5.32
C ASN A 13 -7.45 -17.69 -6.21
N SER A 14 -7.58 -16.49 -6.78
CA SER A 14 -8.66 -16.15 -7.70
C SER A 14 -8.44 -16.74 -9.09
N PHE A 15 -9.52 -17.04 -9.80
CA PHE A 15 -9.44 -17.43 -11.21
C PHE A 15 -8.74 -16.36 -12.04
N ASP A 16 -8.00 -16.78 -13.07
CA ASP A 16 -7.20 -15.90 -13.94
C ASP A 16 -8.00 -14.70 -14.48
N HIS A 17 -9.28 -14.92 -14.81
CA HIS A 17 -10.20 -13.88 -15.28
C HIS A 17 -10.33 -12.70 -14.30
N PHE A 18 -10.43 -12.99 -13.00
CA PHE A 18 -10.57 -11.97 -11.96
C PHE A 18 -9.22 -11.52 -11.39
N ARG A 19 -8.16 -12.34 -11.51
CA ARG A 19 -6.86 -12.04 -10.93
C ARG A 19 -6.29 -10.72 -11.46
N ALA A 20 -6.45 -10.42 -12.74
CA ALA A 20 -5.97 -9.17 -13.32
C ALA A 20 -6.66 -7.94 -12.70
N GLU A 21 -8.00 -7.97 -12.61
CA GLU A 21 -8.79 -6.89 -12.03
C GLU A 21 -8.53 -6.74 -10.52
N LEU A 22 -8.51 -7.85 -9.79
CA LEU A 22 -8.24 -7.85 -8.35
C LEU A 22 -6.81 -7.42 -8.01
N SER A 23 -5.84 -7.68 -8.90
CA SER A 23 -4.46 -7.20 -8.73
C SER A 23 -4.37 -5.68 -8.77
N ALA A 24 -5.27 -5.00 -9.51
CA ALA A 24 -5.33 -3.54 -9.53
C ALA A 24 -5.74 -2.94 -8.17
N LEU A 25 -6.38 -3.72 -7.30
CA LEU A 25 -6.73 -3.30 -5.93
C LEU A 25 -5.55 -3.37 -4.95
N ILE A 26 -4.47 -4.08 -5.28
CA ILE A 26 -3.34 -4.26 -4.38
C ILE A 26 -2.67 -2.92 -4.05
N PHE A 27 -2.43 -2.09 -5.06
CA PHE A 27 -1.81 -0.79 -4.86
C PHE A 27 -2.63 0.19 -4.02
N PRO A 28 -3.92 0.49 -4.33
CA PRO A 28 -4.70 1.43 -3.52
C PRO A 28 -4.85 0.97 -2.07
N VAL A 29 -5.02 -0.34 -1.82
CA VAL A 29 -5.08 -0.86 -0.44
C VAL A 29 -3.72 -0.76 0.25
N PHE A 30 -2.62 -1.05 -0.45
CA PHE A 30 -1.28 -0.86 0.08
C PHE A 30 -1.03 0.61 0.46
N ALA A 31 -1.41 1.53 -0.42
CA ALA A 31 -1.18 2.96 -0.24
C ALA A 31 -1.98 3.51 0.95
N HIS A 32 -3.26 3.14 1.04
CA HIS A 32 -4.13 3.54 2.15
C HIS A 32 -3.58 3.06 3.50
N LEU A 33 -3.22 1.78 3.60
CA LEU A 33 -2.67 1.21 4.84
C LEU A 33 -1.32 1.84 5.23
N TYR A 34 -0.43 2.07 4.27
CA TYR A 34 0.86 2.71 4.54
C TYR A 34 0.67 4.14 5.06
N ILE A 35 -0.16 4.93 4.38
CA ILE A 35 -0.47 6.30 4.77
C ILE A 35 -1.11 6.36 6.14
N GLN A 36 -2.08 5.49 6.41
CA GLN A 36 -2.74 5.45 7.71
C GLN A 36 -1.73 5.20 8.84
N LEU A 37 -0.78 4.28 8.65
CA LEU A 37 0.29 4.05 9.63
C LEU A 37 1.17 5.29 9.84
N ILE A 38 1.49 6.05 8.79
CA ILE A 38 2.26 7.30 8.93
C ILE A 38 1.43 8.40 9.62
N ALA A 39 0.14 8.52 9.29
CA ALA A 39 -0.81 9.46 9.88
C ALA A 39 -1.08 9.16 11.37
N ASP A 40 -1.09 7.90 11.77
CA ASP A 40 -1.23 7.50 13.18
C ASP A 40 0.10 7.59 13.96
N GLY A 41 1.20 8.00 13.31
CA GLY A 41 2.52 8.11 13.93
C GLY A 41 3.29 6.79 14.06
N HIS A 42 2.77 5.69 13.50
CA HIS A 42 3.37 4.36 13.52
C HIS A 42 4.45 4.17 12.42
N THR A 43 5.42 5.08 12.34
CA THR A 43 6.42 5.14 11.25
C THR A 43 7.28 3.88 11.12
N LEU A 44 7.69 3.28 12.24
CA LEU A 44 8.45 2.01 12.23
C LEU A 44 7.61 0.84 11.68
N GLN A 45 6.31 0.81 11.97
CA GLN A 45 5.41 -0.21 11.43
C GLN A 45 5.16 0.03 9.94
N ALA A 46 5.05 1.28 9.50
CA ALA A 46 4.94 1.62 8.09
C ALA A 46 6.18 1.19 7.29
N ALA A 47 7.38 1.42 7.84
CA ALA A 47 8.63 0.98 7.24
C ALA A 47 8.67 -0.54 7.09
N ALA A 48 8.41 -1.30 8.17
CA ALA A 48 8.37 -2.76 8.13
C ALA A 48 7.27 -3.30 7.20
N PHE A 49 6.12 -2.62 7.12
CA PHE A 49 5.05 -2.96 6.18
C PHE A 49 5.52 -2.78 4.73
N SER A 50 6.14 -1.64 4.40
CA SER A 50 6.63 -1.36 3.05
C SER A 50 7.73 -2.33 2.61
N GLU A 51 8.71 -2.62 3.46
CA GLU A 51 9.79 -3.57 3.17
C GLU A 51 9.24 -4.96 2.87
N LYS A 52 8.23 -5.39 3.64
CA LYS A 52 7.60 -6.70 3.47
C LYS A 52 6.71 -6.79 2.23
N PHE A 53 5.93 -5.76 1.94
CA PHE A 53 4.81 -5.85 1.00
C PHE A 53 4.98 -5.09 -0.32
N ALA A 54 5.92 -4.15 -0.43
CA ALA A 54 6.14 -3.38 -1.66
C ALA A 54 6.42 -4.28 -2.87
N ARG A 55 7.19 -5.36 -2.67
CA ARG A 55 7.50 -6.36 -3.73
C ARG A 55 6.29 -7.13 -4.25
N HIS A 56 5.18 -7.13 -3.51
CA HIS A 56 3.94 -7.82 -3.89
C HIS A 56 2.97 -6.89 -4.64
N VAL A 57 3.27 -5.59 -4.72
CA VAL A 57 2.53 -4.66 -5.55
C VAL A 57 2.90 -4.89 -7.02
N PRO A 58 1.93 -4.90 -7.96
CA PRO A 58 2.23 -5.04 -9.38
C PRO A 58 3.24 -4.01 -9.89
N SER A 59 4.16 -4.43 -10.76
CA SER A 59 5.27 -3.59 -11.24
C SER A 59 4.83 -2.29 -11.92
N MET A 60 3.64 -2.25 -12.50
CA MET A 60 3.05 -1.02 -13.06
C MET A 60 2.87 0.11 -12.03
N TYR A 61 2.91 -0.21 -10.73
CA TYR A 61 2.85 0.76 -9.63
C TYR A 61 4.18 0.96 -8.90
N GLU A 62 5.30 0.48 -9.44
CA GLU A 62 6.62 0.59 -8.78
C GLU A 62 7.00 2.04 -8.47
N GLU A 63 6.85 2.95 -9.44
CA GLU A 63 7.16 4.38 -9.25
C GLU A 63 6.23 5.05 -8.22
N PRO A 64 4.89 4.86 -8.27
CA PRO A 64 4.00 5.28 -7.20
C PRO A 64 4.39 4.76 -5.80
N VAL A 65 4.78 3.49 -5.69
CA VAL A 65 5.23 2.89 -4.41
C VAL A 65 6.51 3.55 -3.91
N LYS A 66 7.50 3.77 -4.78
CA LYS A 66 8.73 4.50 -4.41
C LYS A 66 8.44 5.92 -3.96
N SER A 67 7.56 6.64 -4.66
CA SER A 67 7.17 8.00 -4.27
C SER A 67 6.47 8.00 -2.90
N LEU A 68 5.58 7.03 -2.67
CA LEU A 68 4.83 6.95 -1.43
C LEU A 68 5.72 6.61 -0.23
N THR A 69 6.62 5.64 -0.39
CA THR A 69 7.50 5.16 0.70
C THR A 69 8.57 6.17 1.12
N ARG A 70 8.74 7.27 0.39
CA ARG A 70 9.55 8.43 0.84
C ARG A 70 8.88 9.23 1.96
N ILE A 71 7.55 9.12 2.11
CA ILE A 71 6.78 9.79 3.16
C ILE A 71 6.96 9.04 4.47
N THR A 72 7.89 9.50 5.30
CA THR A 72 8.26 8.81 6.55
C THR A 72 7.76 9.52 7.81
N THR A 73 7.21 10.73 7.69
CA THR A 73 6.76 11.54 8.83
C THR A 73 5.31 11.98 8.69
N HIS A 74 4.63 12.14 9.82
CA HIS A 74 3.27 12.69 9.89
C HIS A 74 3.14 14.03 9.16
N SER A 75 4.12 14.93 9.33
CA SER A 75 4.14 16.24 8.66
C SER A 75 4.19 16.15 7.13
N GLN A 76 4.86 15.14 6.59
CA GLN A 76 4.89 14.90 5.14
C GLN A 76 3.55 14.33 4.67
N ALA A 77 2.97 13.38 5.41
CA ALA A 77 1.68 12.79 5.08
C ALA A 77 0.53 13.82 5.10
N ALA A 78 0.48 14.69 6.12
CA ALA A 78 -0.56 15.71 6.25
C ALA A 78 -0.64 16.68 5.05
N ASN A 79 0.47 16.88 4.35
CA ASN A 79 0.55 17.78 3.19
C ASN A 79 0.54 17.03 1.85
N HIS A 80 0.45 15.70 1.85
CA HIS A 80 0.59 14.90 0.64
C HIS A 80 -0.76 14.65 -0.03
N HIS A 81 -0.90 15.11 -1.28
CA HIS A 81 -2.09 14.94 -2.12
C HIS A 81 -2.68 13.51 -2.16
N LEU A 82 -1.84 12.46 -2.12
CA LEU A 82 -2.35 11.07 -2.05
C LEU A 82 -3.10 10.76 -0.74
N VAL A 83 -2.73 11.39 0.38
CA VAL A 83 -3.42 11.21 1.66
C VAL A 83 -4.81 11.82 1.60
N GLN A 84 -4.93 13.03 1.04
CA GLN A 84 -6.21 13.70 0.82
C GLN A 84 -7.12 12.96 -0.17
N ALA A 85 -6.54 12.21 -1.11
CA ALA A 85 -7.31 11.41 -2.08
C ALA A 85 -7.79 10.06 -1.51
N LEU A 86 -7.21 9.62 -0.38
CA LEU A 86 -7.45 8.30 0.22
C LEU A 86 -8.18 8.36 1.58
N THR A 87 -8.55 9.57 2.04
CA THR A 87 -9.28 9.84 3.30
C THR A 87 -10.58 10.55 2.96
#